data_AF-X0W1G8-F1
#
_entry.id   AF-X0W1G8-F1
#
_cell.length_a   1.000
_cell.length_b   1.000
_cell.length_c   1.000
_cell.angle_alpha   90.00
_cell.angle_beta   90.00
_cell.angle_gamma   90.00
#
_symmetry.space_group_name_H-M   'P 1'
#
loop_
_entity.id
_entity.type
_entity.pdbx_description
1 polymer ?
#
loop_
_entity_poly.entity_id
_entity_poly.type
_entity_poly.pdbx_seq_one_letter_code
_entity_poly.pdbx_strand_id
1 'polypeptide(L)' 'VLRIEFYEEGDRLTKALSNSDIREVEEGEFMPHRIVMADEIKGTKTIIEIVETKEEELSEDYFTLRYLRR' A
#
# COMPACT_ATOMS: atom_id res chain seq x y z
N VAL A 1 8.55 -7.84 9.42
CA VAL A 1 7.45 -6.88 9.69
C VAL A 1 8.07 -5.50 9.75
N LEU A 2 7.79 -4.67 8.75
CA LEU A 2 8.20 -3.27 8.69
C LEU A 2 7.02 -2.42 9.17
N ARG A 3 7.33 -1.41 10.00
CA ARG A 3 6.39 -0.38 10.43
C ARG A 3 6.92 0.96 9.98
N ILE A 4 6.06 1.76 9.37
CA ILE A 4 6.33 3.13 8.94
C ILE A 4 5.41 4.03 9.74
N GLU A 5 5.96 5.06 10.35
CA GLU A 5 5.22 6.03 11.15
C GLU A 5 5.23 7.38 10.46
N PHE A 6 4.07 8.01 10.41
CA PHE A 6 3.85 9.29 9.76
C PHE A 6 3.63 10.34 10.83
N TYR A 7 4.53 11.32 10.87
CA TYR A 7 4.51 12.41 11.84
C TYR A 7 4.16 13.72 11.13
N GLU A 8 3.36 14.54 11.77
CA GLU A 8 3.09 15.92 11.37
C GLU A 8 3.91 16.91 12.23
N GLU A 9 3.69 18.21 12.00
CA GLU A 9 4.32 19.28 12.77
C GLU A 9 4.18 19.06 14.29
N GLY A 10 5.28 19.32 15.00
CA GLY A 10 5.36 19.09 16.45
C GLY A 10 5.56 17.63 16.84
N ASP A 11 6.14 16.81 15.96
CA ASP A 11 6.40 15.37 16.16
C ASP A 11 5.14 14.58 16.55
N ARG A 12 3.99 15.02 16.04
CA ARG A 12 2.71 14.36 16.31
C ARG A 12 2.54 13.16 15.38
N LEU A 13 2.58 11.95 15.95
CA LEU A 13 2.24 10.73 15.22
C LEU A 13 0.77 10.79 14.78
N THR A 14 0.53 10.73 13.47
CA THR A 14 -0.83 10.77 12.91
C THR A 14 -1.26 9.47 12.28
N LYS A 15 -0.33 8.73 11.67
CA LYS A 15 -0.62 7.44 11.06
C LYS A 15 0.50 6.45 11.27
N ALA A 16 0.16 5.17 11.26
CA ALA A 16 1.12 4.08 11.22
C ALA A 16 0.73 3.06 10.15
N LEU A 17 1.66 2.77 9.25
CA LEU A 17 1.55 1.69 8.28
C LEU A 17 2.34 0.49 8.77
N SER A 18 1.74 -0.69 8.74
CA SER A 18 2.41 -1.95 9.03
C SER A 18 2.16 -2.95 7.92
N ASN A 19 3.19 -3.74 7.60
CA ASN A 19 3.11 -4.78 6.59
C ASN A 19 3.24 -6.18 7.19
N SER A 20 2.55 -7.13 6.60
CA SER A 20 2.49 -8.53 7.02
C SER A 20 2.23 -9.40 5.80
N ASP A 21 2.37 -10.72 5.97
CA ASP A 21 2.16 -11.69 4.89
C ASP A 21 3.07 -11.38 3.69
N ILE A 22 4.38 -11.37 3.95
CA ILE A 22 5.39 -11.13 2.91
C ILE A 22 5.53 -12.42 2.10
N ARG A 23 5.31 -12.34 0.79
CA ARG A 23 5.44 -13.46 -0.13
C ARG A 23 6.40 -13.09 -1.25
N GLU A 24 7.11 -14.08 -1.76
CA GLU A 24 7.85 -13.95 -3.01
C GLU A 24 6.83 -13.96 -4.17
N VAL A 25 6.87 -12.94 -5.03
CA VAL A 25 5.94 -12.80 -6.18
C VAL A 25 6.63 -13.09 -7.50
N GLU A 26 7.93 -12.80 -7.58
CA GLU A 26 8.86 -13.10 -8.67
C GLU A 26 10.23 -13.45 -8.04
N GLU A 27 11.16 -14.00 -8.83
CA GLU A 27 12.46 -14.45 -8.31
C GLU A 27 13.22 -13.30 -7.63
N GLY A 28 13.33 -13.37 -6.29
CA GLY A 28 13.98 -12.34 -5.48
C GLY A 28 13.12 -11.12 -5.13
N GLU A 29 11.87 -11.05 -5.59
CA GLU A 29 10.95 -9.96 -5.30
C GLU A 29 9.94 -10.33 -4.21
N PHE A 30 9.98 -9.58 -3.10
CA PHE A 30 9.12 -9.84 -1.94
C PHE A 30 8.08 -8.72 -1.76
N MET A 31 6.80 -9.09 -1.73
CA MET A 31 5.70 -8.15 -1.58
C MET A 31 4.81 -8.49 -0.36
N PRO A 32 4.41 -7.48 0.44
CA PRO A 32 3.40 -7.68 1.46
C PRO A 32 2.02 -7.87 0.85
N HIS A 33 1.36 -8.96 1.19
CA HIS A 33 -0.03 -9.22 0.79
C HIS A 33 -1.04 -8.62 1.76
N ARG A 34 -0.58 -8.14 2.92
CA ARG A 34 -1.46 -7.48 3.89
C ARG A 34 -0.82 -6.22 4.47
N ILE A 35 -1.46 -5.08 4.21
CA ILE A 35 -1.03 -3.76 4.66
C ILE A 35 -2.11 -3.17 5.56
N VAL A 36 -1.73 -2.65 6.73
CA VAL A 36 -2.64 -1.96 7.64
C VAL A 36 -2.16 -0.54 7.83
N MET A 37 -3.03 0.42 7.53
CA MET A 37 -2.85 1.83 7.85
C MET A 37 -3.77 2.19 9.01
N ALA A 38 -3.19 2.50 10.18
CA ALA A 38 -3.90 3.06 11.31
C ALA A 38 -3.87 4.59 11.25
N ASP A 39 -5.01 5.23 11.46
CA ASP A 39 -5.12 6.65 11.78
C ASP A 39 -5.08 6.76 13.31
N GLU A 40 -3.95 7.23 13.84
CA GLU A 40 -3.69 7.29 15.29
C GLU A 40 -4.43 8.47 15.94
N ILE A 41 -4.96 9.41 15.15
CA ILE A 41 -5.77 10.54 15.64
C ILE A 41 -7.24 10.14 15.76
N LYS A 42 -7.78 9.45 14.75
CA LYS A 42 -9.20 9.06 14.69
C LYS A 42 -9.47 7.66 15.24
N GLY A 43 -8.43 6.85 15.45
CA GLY A 43 -8.53 5.47 15.92
C GLY A 43 -9.08 4.49 14.87
N THR A 44 -9.13 4.88 13.59
CA THR A 44 -9.61 4.04 12.50
C THR A 44 -8.49 3.25 11.86
N LYS A 45 -8.83 2.15 11.17
CA LYS A 45 -7.88 1.33 10.43
C LYS A 45 -8.40 1.06 9.02
N THR A 46 -7.53 1.24 8.05
CA THR A 46 -7.73 0.75 6.68
C THR A 46 -6.85 -0.49 6.50
N ILE A 47 -7.44 -1.57 6.03
CA ILE A 47 -6.75 -2.84 5.76
C ILE A 47 -6.81 -3.04 4.24
N ILE A 48 -5.64 -3.23 3.63
CA ILE A 48 -5.49 -3.56 2.22
C ILE A 48 -5.00 -5.00 2.16
N GLU A 49 -5.75 -5.84 1.45
CA GLU A 49 -5.41 -7.22 1.18
C GLU A 49 -5.19 -7.39 -0.32
N ILE A 50 -3.99 -7.81 -0.69
CA ILE A 50 -3.63 -8.13 -2.07
C ILE A 50 -3.93 -9.60 -2.26
N VAL A 51 -4.94 -9.89 -3.06
CA VAL A 51 -5.43 -11.26 -3.29
C VAL A 51 -4.61 -11.94 -4.39
N GLU A 52 -4.26 -11.19 -5.42
CA GLU A 52 -3.55 -11.66 -6.60
C GLU A 52 -2.70 -10.54 -7.19
N THR A 53 -1.55 -10.90 -7.72
CA THR A 53 -0.65 -10.04 -8.49
C THR A 53 -0.32 -10.74 -9.80
N LYS A 54 -0.29 -9.99 -10.89
CA LYS A 54 0.08 -10.49 -12.20
C LYS A 54 1.00 -9.49 -12.87
N GLU A 55 2.17 -9.96 -13.29
CA GLU A 55 3.09 -9.19 -14.12
C GLU A 55 2.62 -9.25 -15.58
N GLU A 56 2.36 -8.09 -16.18
CA GLU A 56 2.04 -7.97 -17.60
C GLU A 56 2.47 -6.61 -18.13
N GLU A 57 2.83 -6.56 -19.42
CA GLU A 57 3.13 -5.30 -20.09
C GLU A 57 1.84 -4.49 -20.26
N LEU A 58 1.77 -3.34 -19.60
CA LEU A 58 0.63 -2.44 -19.65
C LEU A 58 0.85 -1.35 -20.71
N SER A 59 -0.17 -1.11 -21.56
CA SER A 59 -0.15 0.00 -22.51
C SER A 59 -0.07 1.36 -21.81
N GLU A 60 0.70 2.31 -22.35
CA GLU A 60 0.77 3.68 -21.82
C GLU A 60 -0.60 4.38 -21.79
N ASP A 61 -1.53 3.97 -22.66
CA ASP A 61 -2.87 4.54 -22.72
C ASP A 61 -3.65 4.41 -21.40
N TYR A 62 -3.37 3.36 -20.60
CA TYR A 62 -3.96 3.15 -19.28
C TYR A 62 -3.66 4.31 -18.32
N PHE A 63 -2.54 5.00 -18.50
CA PHE A 63 -2.05 6.05 -17.62
C PHE A 63 -2.43 7.46 -18.10
N THR A 64 -3.48 7.58 -18.92
CA THR A 64 -3.97 8.87 -19.44
C THR A 64 -5.25 9.34 -18.74
N LEU A 65 -5.43 10.65 -18.58
CA LEU A 65 -6.69 11.21 -18.06
C LEU A 65 -7.90 10.86 -18.95
N ARG A 66 -7.65 10.65 -20.26
CA ARG A 66 -8.68 10.25 -21.20
C ARG A 66 -9.22 8.85 -20.87
N TYR A 67 -8.36 7.94 -20.46
CA TYR A 67 -8.73 6.59 -20.05
C TYR A 67 -9.73 6.57 -18.88
N LEU A 68 -9.57 7.49 -17.92
CA LEU A 68 -10.43 7.61 -16.73
C LEU A 68 -11.85 8.14 -17.00
N ARG A 69 -12.13 8.69 -18.19
CA ARG A 69 -13.43 9.30 -18.53
C ARG A 69 -14.38 8.34 -19.26
N ARG A 70 -14.14 7.04 -19.12
CA ARG A 70 -14.99 5.99 -19.70
C ARG A 70 -16.38 5.96 -19.09
#